data_AF-A0AAJ1L2N7-F1
#
_entry.id   AF-A0AAJ1L2N7-F1
#
_cell.length_a   1.000
_cell.length_b   1.000
_cell.length_c   1.000
_cell.angle_alpha   90.00
_cell.angle_beta   90.00
_cell.angle_gamma   90.00
#
_symmetry.space_group_name_H-M   'P 1'
#
loop_
_entity.id
_entity.type
_entity.pdbx_description
1 polymer ?
#
loop_
_entity_poly.entity_id
_entity_poly.type
_entity_poly.pdbx_seq_one_letter_code
_entity_poly.pdbx_strand_id
1 'polypeptide(L)'
;MCIQTLLNQANQLLKMKPNDTNTYRVVVMISIADLWRSQIIIFKNDDYFHTFFHRNSELQKWIPLSNESVFWEKWGIKIWHTVKTLHFQEIIHDEDECSKKEIWFIGELA
;
A
#
# COMPACT_ATOMS: atom_id res chain seq x y z
N MET A 1 3.25 2.90 -18.06
CA MET A 1 3.71 1.51 -17.84
C MET A 1 4.46 1.46 -16.51
N CYS A 2 3.77 1.28 -15.37
CA CYS A 2 4.42 1.46 -14.04
C CYS A 2 3.86 0.51 -12.96
N ILE A 3 2.52 0.51 -12.75
CA ILE A 3 1.90 -0.22 -11.62
C ILE A 3 1.95 -1.74 -11.79
N GLN A 4 1.63 -2.28 -12.97
CA GLN A 4 1.67 -3.73 -13.20
C GLN A 4 3.08 -4.29 -12.98
N THR A 5 4.11 -3.56 -13.40
CA THR A 5 5.50 -3.96 -13.17
C THR A 5 5.84 -3.96 -11.67
N LEU A 6 5.42 -2.94 -10.92
CA LEU A 6 5.59 -2.86 -9.46
C LEU A 6 4.94 -4.05 -8.76
N LEU A 7 3.70 -4.37 -9.13
CA LEU A 7 2.98 -5.54 -8.63
C LEU A 7 3.72 -6.83 -9.00
N ASN A 8 4.10 -7.02 -10.27
CA ASN A 8 4.82 -8.21 -10.69
C ASN A 8 6.11 -8.41 -9.88
N GLN A 9 6.85 -7.36 -9.58
CA GLN A 9 8.06 -7.45 -8.75
C GLN A 9 7.75 -7.79 -7.29
N ALA A 10 6.71 -7.21 -6.70
CA ALA A 10 6.26 -7.61 -5.36
C ALA A 10 5.85 -9.09 -5.32
N ASN A 11 5.21 -9.62 -6.36
CA ASN A 11 4.92 -11.05 -6.46
C ASN A 11 6.18 -11.93 -6.56
N GLN A 12 7.25 -11.43 -7.18
CA GLN A 12 8.53 -12.14 -7.20
C GLN A 12 9.15 -12.14 -5.79
N LEU A 13 9.11 -11.00 -5.07
CA LEU A 13 9.61 -10.90 -3.70
C LEU A 13 8.84 -11.81 -2.72
N LEU A 14 7.53 -11.97 -2.90
CA LEU A 14 6.72 -12.92 -2.13
C LEU A 14 7.25 -14.36 -2.24
N LYS A 15 7.83 -14.74 -3.38
CA LYS A 15 8.38 -16.08 -3.65
C LYS A 15 9.83 -16.24 -3.23
N MET A 16 10.53 -15.14 -2.92
CA MET A 16 11.95 -15.10 -2.59
C MET A 16 12.20 -14.68 -1.13
N LYS A 17 11.23 -14.91 -0.25
CA LYS A 17 11.39 -14.59 1.17
C LYS A 17 12.55 -15.39 1.77
N PRO A 18 13.40 -14.77 2.61
CA PRO A 18 14.44 -15.49 3.33
C PRO A 18 13.84 -16.63 4.17
N ASN A 19 14.53 -17.77 4.19
CA ASN A 19 14.22 -18.87 5.10
C ASN A 19 14.99 -18.67 6.41
N ASP A 20 14.59 -17.65 7.18
CA ASP A 20 15.15 -17.33 8.49
C ASP A 20 14.04 -17.28 9.57
N THR A 21 14.38 -16.87 10.79
CA THR A 21 13.44 -16.85 11.93
C THR A 21 12.47 -15.65 11.93
N ASN A 22 12.64 -14.68 11.03
CA ASN A 22 11.82 -13.47 10.97
C ASN A 22 10.61 -13.69 10.08
N THR A 23 9.53 -12.96 10.36
CA THR A 23 8.40 -12.85 9.44
C THR A 23 8.67 -11.71 8.46
N TYR A 24 8.37 -11.94 7.17
CA TYR A 24 8.45 -10.91 6.13
C TYR A 24 7.11 -10.77 5.44
N ARG A 25 6.61 -9.54 5.34
CA ARG A 25 5.38 -9.20 4.62
C ARG A 25 5.70 -8.28 3.46
N VAL A 26 5.23 -8.62 2.27
CA VAL A 26 5.38 -7.78 1.08
C VAL A 26 4.08 -7.04 0.83
N VAL A 27 4.16 -5.71 0.81
CA VAL A 27 3.03 -4.82 0.56
C VAL A 27 3.41 -3.80 -0.50
N VAL A 28 2.51 -3.52 -1.44
CA VAL A 28 2.65 -2.47 -2.44
C VAL A 28 1.78 -1.30 -2.03
N MET A 29 2.38 -0.11 -1.93
CA MET A 29 1.65 1.15 -1.78
C MET A 29 1.54 1.83 -3.15
N ILE A 30 0.33 2.21 -3.54
CA ILE A 30 0.05 2.92 -4.79
C ILE A 30 -0.64 4.23 -4.45
N SER A 31 -0.08 5.34 -4.93
CA SER A 31 -0.68 6.67 -4.81
C SER A 31 -1.18 7.09 -6.19
N ILE A 32 -2.50 7.12 -6.40
CA ILE A 32 -3.08 7.30 -7.75
C ILE A 32 -2.79 8.69 -8.30
N ALA A 33 -2.89 9.72 -7.47
CA ALA A 33 -2.56 11.09 -7.84
C ALA A 33 -1.05 11.33 -8.01
N ASP A 34 -0.20 10.50 -7.37
CA ASP A 34 1.26 10.62 -7.37
C ASP A 34 1.92 9.26 -7.62
N LEU A 35 1.81 8.73 -8.84
CA LEU A 35 2.32 7.37 -9.13
C LEU A 35 3.80 7.20 -8.81
N TRP A 36 4.60 8.27 -8.91
CA TRP A 36 6.01 8.29 -8.57
C TRP A 36 6.30 8.02 -7.08
N ARG A 37 5.32 8.25 -6.18
CA ARG A 37 5.42 7.90 -4.75
C ARG A 37 5.05 6.42 -4.47
N SER A 38 4.63 5.67 -5.49
CA SER A 38 4.30 4.25 -5.32
C SER A 38 5.54 3.43 -5.03
N GLN A 39 5.43 2.44 -4.16
CA GLN A 39 6.58 1.70 -3.64
C GLN A 39 6.22 0.29 -3.19
N ILE A 40 7.22 -0.57 -3.13
CA ILE A 40 7.14 -1.86 -2.43
C ILE A 40 7.69 -1.64 -1.02
N ILE A 41 6.93 -2.06 -0.02
CA ILE A 41 7.27 -2.00 1.39
C ILE A 41 7.46 -3.44 1.86
N ILE A 42 8.62 -3.69 2.47
CA ILE A 42 8.94 -4.96 3.11
C ILE A 42 8.88 -4.75 4.61
N PHE A 43 7.86 -5.31 5.26
CA PHE A 43 7.81 -5.34 6.72
C PHE A 43 8.59 -6.54 7.20
N LYS A 44 9.53 -6.29 8.11
CA LYS A 44 10.23 -7.33 8.86
C LYS A 44 9.66 -7.36 10.27
N ASN A 45 9.21 -8.54 10.69
CA ASN A 45 8.49 -8.76 11.95
C ASN A 45 7.16 -7.98 12.00
N ASP A 46 6.37 -8.25 13.04
CA ASP A 46 4.99 -7.75 13.11
C ASP A 46 4.85 -6.40 13.84
N ASP A 47 5.82 -6.03 14.69
CA ASP A 47 5.72 -4.84 15.56
C ASP A 47 5.48 -3.54 14.78
N TYR A 48 6.29 -3.28 13.75
CA TYR A 48 6.13 -2.09 12.92
C TYR A 48 4.90 -2.18 12.01
N PHE A 49 4.57 -3.38 11.53
CA PHE A 49 3.44 -3.59 10.63
C PHE A 49 2.11 -3.20 11.27
N HIS A 50 1.87 -3.60 12.52
CA HIS A 50 0.61 -3.32 13.22
C HIS A 50 0.37 -1.84 13.52
N THR A 51 1.42 -1.04 13.62
CA THR A 51 1.32 0.40 13.90
C THR A 51 1.48 1.27 12.65
N PHE A 52 1.89 0.68 11.52
CA PHE A 52 2.16 1.41 10.28
C PHE A 52 0.94 2.15 9.74
N PHE A 53 -0.24 1.53 9.77
CA PHE A 53 -1.46 2.11 9.23
C PHE A 53 -2.14 3.10 10.20
N HIS A 54 -1.67 3.21 11.44
CA HIS A 54 -2.20 4.14 12.43
C HIS A 54 -1.61 5.54 12.21
N ARG A 55 -2.13 6.24 11.20
CA ARG A 55 -1.80 7.64 10.91
C ARG A 55 -3.01 8.50 11.25
N ASN A 56 -2.94 9.17 12.40
CA ASN A 56 -4.01 10.04 12.89
C ASN A 56 -3.45 11.16 13.77
N SER A 57 -2.47 11.91 13.26
CA SER A 57 -1.94 13.11 13.92
C SER A 57 -2.55 14.37 13.30
N GLU A 58 -2.25 15.54 13.87
CA GLU A 58 -2.67 16.82 13.27
C GLU A 58 -2.04 17.05 11.89
N LEU A 59 -0.80 16.60 11.69
CA LEU A 59 -0.06 16.79 10.44
C LEU A 59 -0.40 15.75 9.36
N GLN A 60 -0.73 14.51 9.75
CA GLN A 60 -1.02 13.44 8.80
C GLN A 60 -2.11 12.51 9.31
N LYS A 61 -3.12 12.26 8.47
CA LYS A 61 -4.23 11.34 8.75
C LYS A 61 -4.51 10.44 7.56
N TRP A 62 -4.75 9.16 7.84
CA TRP A 62 -5.25 8.19 6.87
C TRP A 62 -6.66 7.75 7.28
N ILE A 63 -7.65 8.11 6.47
CA ILE A 63 -9.05 7.75 6.69
C ILE A 63 -9.39 6.54 5.81
N PRO A 64 -9.79 5.39 6.39
CA PRO A 64 -10.19 4.23 5.61
C PRO A 64 -11.37 4.56 4.68
N LEU A 65 -11.29 4.12 3.43
CA LEU A 65 -12.37 4.24 2.44
C LEU A 65 -12.94 2.85 2.13
N SER A 66 -14.21 2.78 1.73
CA SER A 66 -14.82 1.52 1.30
C SER A 66 -14.28 1.10 -0.07
N ASN A 67 -13.96 -0.19 -0.23
CA ASN A 67 -13.37 -0.76 -1.45
C ASN A 67 -14.39 -0.90 -2.62
N GLU A 68 -15.30 0.06 -2.79
CA GLU A 68 -16.50 -0.12 -3.63
C GLU A 68 -16.25 0.07 -5.14
N SER A 69 -15.05 0.48 -5.54
CA SER A 69 -14.63 0.42 -6.93
C SER A 69 -13.25 -0.21 -7.03
N VAL A 70 -13.19 -1.43 -7.57
CA VAL A 70 -11.95 -2.14 -7.91
C VAL A 70 -11.31 -1.38 -9.08
N PHE A 71 -10.66 -0.26 -8.80
CA PHE A 71 -9.98 0.60 -9.79
C PHE A 71 -9.09 -0.21 -10.74
N TRP A 72 -8.53 -1.30 -10.24
CA TRP A 72 -7.73 -2.28 -11.01
C TRP A 72 -8.47 -2.81 -12.24
N GLU A 73 -9.78 -3.10 -12.14
CA GLU A 73 -10.59 -3.59 -13.26
C GLU A 73 -10.71 -2.54 -14.37
N LYS A 74 -11.00 -1.29 -13.99
CA LYS A 74 -11.08 -0.16 -14.94
C LYS A 74 -9.75 0.07 -15.66
N TRP A 75 -8.63 -0.20 -15.00
CA TRP A 75 -7.28 0.06 -15.53
C TRP A 75 -6.63 -1.19 -16.14
N GLY A 76 -7.33 -2.32 -16.20
CA GLY A 76 -6.79 -3.58 -16.71
C GLY A 76 -5.61 -4.13 -15.89
N ILE A 77 -5.49 -3.72 -14.62
CA ILE A 77 -4.42 -4.14 -13.70
C ILE A 77 -4.78 -5.51 -13.13
N LYS A 78 -3.87 -6.46 -13.26
CA LYS A 78 -3.99 -7.80 -12.71
C LYS A 78 -3.37 -7.86 -11.32
N ILE A 79 -4.20 -8.08 -10.32
CA ILE A 79 -3.79 -8.43 -8.96
C ILE A 79 -3.85 -9.95 -8.77
N TRP A 80 -2.98 -10.52 -7.94
CA TRP A 80 -3.04 -11.95 -7.63
C TRP A 80 -4.20 -12.25 -6.67
N HIS A 81 -4.84 -13.41 -6.82
CA HIS A 81 -6.11 -13.73 -6.12
C HIS A 81 -6.02 -13.75 -4.59
N THR A 82 -4.82 -13.88 -4.02
CA THR A 82 -4.60 -14.10 -2.59
C THR A 82 -4.32 -12.82 -1.80
N VAL A 83 -4.31 -11.63 -2.42
CA VAL A 83 -4.00 -10.39 -1.69
C VAL A 83 -5.21 -9.66 -1.17
N LYS A 84 -4.99 -9.07 0.00
CA LYS A 84 -5.88 -8.10 0.61
C LYS A 84 -5.54 -6.71 0.10
N THR A 85 -6.55 -5.84 0.12
CA THR A 85 -6.41 -4.44 -0.23
C THR A 85 -6.92 -3.54 0.89
N LEU A 86 -6.17 -2.51 1.23
CA LEU A 86 -6.63 -1.40 2.06
C LEU A 86 -6.62 -0.12 1.23
N HIS A 87 -7.66 0.69 1.39
CA HIS A 87 -7.82 1.97 0.69
C HIS A 87 -7.96 3.07 1.72
N PHE A 88 -7.19 4.14 1.56
CA PHE A 88 -7.24 5.29 2.45
C PHE A 88 -7.30 6.59 1.65
N GLN A 89 -8.01 7.56 2.21
CA GLN A 89 -7.76 8.97 1.95
C GLN A 89 -6.59 9.39 2.84
N GLU A 90 -5.45 9.71 2.24
CA GLU A 90 -4.37 10.43 2.91
C GLU A 90 -4.68 11.93 2.93
N ILE A 91 -4.52 12.52 4.11
CA ILE A 91 -4.58 13.95 4.35
C ILE A 91 -3.24 14.35 4.98
N ILE A 92 -2.55 15.30 4.37
CA ILE A 92 -1.32 15.91 4.91
C ILE A 92 -1.56 17.41 5.03
N HIS A 93 -1.28 17.94 6.22
CA HIS A 93 -1.25 19.36 6.51
C HIS A 93 0.20 19.83 6.52
N ASP A 94 0.53 20.79 5.67
CA ASP A 94 1.84 21.42 5.57
C ASP A 94 1.65 22.93 5.63
N GLU A 95 2.10 23.57 6.72
CA GLU A 95 1.93 24.99 7.06
C GLU A 95 0.56 25.59 6.68
N ASP A 96 0.40 26.07 5.44
CA ASP A 96 -0.81 26.72 4.92
C ASP A 96 -1.61 25.86 3.91
N GLU A 97 -1.12 24.68 3.56
CA GLU A 97 -1.69 23.78 2.56
C GLU A 97 -2.21 22.46 3.17
N CYS A 98 -3.37 22.03 2.68
CA CYS A 98 -3.94 20.73 3.00
C CYS A 98 -4.07 19.92 1.72
N SER A 99 -3.24 18.87 1.61
CA SER A 99 -3.30 17.96 0.47
C SER A 99 -4.13 16.73 0.82
N LYS A 100 -4.96 16.30 -0.14
CA LYS A 100 -5.78 15.08 -0.03
C LYS A 100 -5.54 14.20 -1.23
N LYS A 101 -5.21 12.94 -1.00
CA LYS A 101 -5.05 11.95 -2.08
C LYS A 101 -5.42 10.54 -1.65
N GLU A 102 -5.75 9.73 -2.64
CA GLU A 102 -6.04 8.31 -2.41
C GLU A 102 -4.76 7.47 -2.48
N ILE A 103 -4.59 6.62 -1.47
CA ILE A 103 -3.53 5.63 -1.41
C ILE A 103 -4.13 4.24 -1.21
N TRP A 104 -3.53 3.28 -1.91
CA TRP A 104 -3.91 1.87 -1.88
C TRP A 104 -2.75 1.03 -1.37
N PHE A 105 -3.04 0.07 -0.51
CA PHE A 105 -2.12 -0.97 -0.10
C PHE A 105 -2.60 -2.32 -0.62
N ILE A 106 -1.70 -3.11 -1.20
CA ILE A 106 -1.99 -4.42 -1.77
C ILE A 106 -0.91 -5.39 -1.30
N GLY A 107 -1.28 -6.49 -0.65
CA GLY A 107 -0.28 -7.42 -0.16
C GLY A 107 -0.75 -8.29 0.99
N GLU A 108 0.24 -8.72 1.77
CA GLU A 108 0.06 -9.51 2.99
C GLU A 108 -0.37 -8.60 4.15
N LEU A 109 -1.64 -8.19 4.12
CA LEU A 109 -2.23 -7.23 5.07
C LEU A 109 -2.91 -7.87 6.28
N ALA A 110 -2.72 -9.18 6.49
CA ALA A 110 -3.25 -9.93 7.64
C ALA A 110 -2.25 -10.97 8.12
#